data_AF-A0A2D6X1M0-F1
#
_entry.id   AF-A0A2D6X1M0-F1
#
_cell.length_a   1.000
_cell.length_b   1.000
_cell.length_c   1.000
_cell.angle_alpha   90.00
_cell.angle_beta   90.00
_cell.angle_gamma   90.00
#
_symmetry.space_group_name_H-M   'P 1'
#
loop_
_entity.id
_entity.type
_entity.pdbx_description
1 polymer ?
#
loop_
_entity_poly.entity_id
_entity_poly.type
_entity_poly.pdbx_seq_one_letter_code
_entity_poly.pdbx_strand_id
1 'polypeptide(L)'
;MAYKRKTRKKAASKKKQAAARKKPGGSNVGKYKGVKSFAGPSGGAPAGSFPINSLKRAKSALKLAHNAPRPAGIRAAVYRKYPSLKPSAKKRKKK
;
A
#
# COMPACT_ATOMS: atom_id res chain seq x y z
N MET A 1 16.00 33.44 4.53
CA MET A 1 16.66 32.16 4.91
C MET A 1 15.73 30.91 4.93
N ALA A 2 14.67 30.84 4.10
CA ALA A 2 13.70 29.73 4.13
C ALA A 2 14.10 28.49 3.28
N TYR A 3 15.03 28.65 2.35
CA TYR A 3 15.39 27.60 1.37
C TYR A 3 16.14 26.41 2.00
N LYS A 4 17.04 26.65 2.96
CA LYS A 4 17.82 25.59 3.67
C LYS A 4 16.94 24.64 4.50
N ARG A 5 15.80 25.09 5.06
CA ARG A 5 14.85 24.23 5.81
C ARG A 5 14.07 23.29 4.89
N LYS A 6 13.71 23.75 3.68
CA LYS A 6 12.90 22.98 2.72
C LYS A 6 13.69 21.80 2.13
N THR A 7 14.98 21.98 1.86
CA THR A 7 15.87 20.92 1.34
C THR A 7 16.15 19.82 2.35
N ARG A 8 16.40 20.17 3.63
CA ARG A 8 16.60 19.21 4.73
C ARG A 8 15.36 18.32 4.97
N LYS A 9 14.14 18.89 4.92
CA LYS A 9 12.88 18.11 5.02
C LYS A 9 12.72 17.11 3.86
N LYS A 10 13.08 17.51 2.63
CA LYS A 10 12.98 16.66 1.43
C LYS A 10 14.01 15.52 1.44
N ALA A 11 15.21 15.76 1.98
CA ALA A 11 16.25 14.75 2.15
C ALA A 11 15.85 13.71 3.22
N ALA A 12 15.34 14.16 4.37
CA ALA A 12 14.84 13.27 5.43
C ALA A 12 13.67 12.40 4.96
N SER A 13 12.76 12.93 4.15
CA SER A 13 11.65 12.14 3.58
C SER A 13 12.14 11.10 2.58
N LYS A 14 13.15 11.40 1.75
CA LYS A 14 13.77 10.43 0.84
C LYS A 14 14.45 9.28 1.59
N LYS A 15 15.19 9.57 2.66
CA LYS A 15 15.85 8.54 3.50
C LYS A 15 14.82 7.63 4.18
N LYS A 16 13.74 8.20 4.72
CA LYS A 16 12.62 7.44 5.32
C LYS A 16 11.89 6.56 4.28
N GLN A 17 11.66 7.08 3.07
CA GLN A 17 11.07 6.28 1.98
C GLN A 17 11.99 5.14 1.54
N ALA A 18 13.30 5.38 1.44
CA ALA A 18 14.26 4.33 1.11
C ALA A 18 14.27 3.21 2.16
N ALA A 19 14.27 3.56 3.45
CA ALA A 19 14.17 2.59 4.54
C ALA A 19 12.83 1.81 4.50
N ALA A 20 11.73 2.49 4.20
CA ALA A 20 10.43 1.85 4.04
C ALA A 20 10.38 0.91 2.82
N ARG A 21 11.06 1.22 1.72
CA ARG A 21 11.14 0.34 0.54
C ARG A 21 11.86 -0.99 0.80
N LYS A 22 12.76 -1.02 1.78
CA LYS A 22 13.45 -2.24 2.22
C LYS A 22 12.56 -3.16 3.07
N LYS A 23 11.44 -2.66 3.60
CA LYS A 23 10.51 -3.46 4.41
C LYS A 23 9.62 -4.33 3.52
N PRO A 24 9.13 -5.48 4.01
CA PRO A 24 8.18 -6.30 3.27
C PRO A 24 6.93 -5.50 2.87
N GLY A 25 6.51 -5.65 1.62
CA GLY A 25 5.40 -4.88 1.04
C GLY A 25 5.71 -3.38 0.81
N GLY A 26 6.97 -2.97 0.98
CA GLY A 26 7.43 -1.59 0.89
C GLY A 26 7.82 -1.10 -0.51
N SER A 27 7.88 -1.99 -1.50
CA SER A 27 8.51 -1.72 -2.82
C SER A 27 7.89 -0.54 -3.59
N ASN A 28 6.67 -0.13 -3.23
CA ASN A 28 5.95 0.97 -3.88
C ASN A 28 5.85 2.26 -3.05
N VAL A 29 6.44 2.30 -1.85
CA VAL A 29 6.41 3.50 -0.99
C VAL A 29 6.99 4.70 -1.74
N GLY A 30 6.22 5.79 -1.75
CA GLY A 30 6.62 7.06 -2.36
C GLY A 30 6.58 7.09 -3.90
N LYS A 31 6.18 6.00 -4.58
CA LYS A 31 5.96 6.03 -6.03
C LYS A 31 4.69 6.81 -6.40
N TYR A 32 3.65 6.70 -5.58
CA TYR A 32 2.35 7.32 -5.86
C TYR A 32 2.22 8.69 -5.20
N LYS A 33 2.62 9.75 -5.92
CA LYS A 33 2.41 11.14 -5.48
C LYS A 33 0.92 11.50 -5.58
N GLY A 34 0.37 12.13 -4.54
CA GLY A 34 -1.03 12.60 -4.51
C GLY A 34 -2.08 11.55 -4.17
N VAL A 35 -1.71 10.29 -3.97
CA VAL A 35 -2.64 9.26 -3.48
C VAL A 35 -2.74 9.36 -1.97
N LYS A 36 -3.97 9.41 -1.43
CA LYS A 36 -4.23 9.46 0.01
C LYS A 36 -4.67 8.10 0.57
N SER A 37 -5.31 7.25 -0.24
CA SER A 37 -5.84 5.94 0.21
C SER A 37 -4.88 4.78 -0.05
N PHE A 38 -4.42 4.15 1.03
CA PHE A 38 -3.49 3.02 1.01
C PHE A 38 -3.94 1.92 1.98
N ALA A 39 -3.69 0.66 1.62
CA ALA A 39 -3.95 -0.52 2.45
C ALA A 39 -2.69 -1.06 3.14
N GLY A 40 -1.50 -0.51 2.84
CA GLY A 40 -0.23 -1.01 3.34
C GLY A 40 -0.19 -1.20 4.87
N PRO A 41 -0.51 -0.17 5.68
CA PRO A 41 -0.47 -0.27 7.13
C PRO A 41 -1.31 -1.42 7.71
N SER A 42 -2.49 -1.67 7.12
CA SER A 42 -3.37 -2.75 7.55
C SER A 42 -2.74 -4.13 7.35
N GLY A 43 -1.82 -4.27 6.40
CA GLY A 43 -1.06 -5.50 6.17
C GLY A 43 0.32 -5.55 6.81
N GLY A 44 0.67 -4.61 7.70
CA GLY A 44 2.03 -4.49 8.24
C GLY A 44 3.06 -3.96 7.23
N ALA A 45 2.61 -3.54 6.04
CA ALA A 45 3.44 -2.85 5.07
C ALA A 45 3.52 -1.35 5.44
N PRO A 46 4.60 -0.66 5.05
CA PRO A 46 4.77 0.76 5.35
C PRO A 46 3.67 1.64 4.74
N ALA A 47 3.42 2.78 5.39
CA ALA A 47 2.50 3.81 4.90
C ALA A 47 2.91 4.30 3.50
N GLY A 48 1.92 4.46 2.62
CA GLY A 48 2.15 4.79 1.21
C GLY A 48 2.38 3.57 0.30
N SER A 49 2.27 2.35 0.81
CA SER A 49 2.21 1.11 0.02
C SER A 49 0.77 0.65 -0.23
N PHE A 50 0.57 -0.14 -1.29
CA PHE A 50 -0.72 -0.73 -1.67
C PHE A 50 -1.82 0.31 -1.87
N PRO A 51 -1.77 1.12 -2.94
CA PRO A 51 -2.80 2.13 -3.20
C PRO A 51 -4.16 1.48 -3.47
N ILE A 52 -5.22 2.06 -2.91
CA ILE A 52 -6.60 1.60 -3.05
C ILE A 52 -7.54 2.74 -3.44
N ASN A 53 -7.04 3.75 -4.14
CA ASN A 53 -7.85 4.88 -4.60
C ASN A 53 -8.65 4.58 -5.87
N SER A 54 -8.37 3.47 -6.56
CA SER A 54 -9.12 3.04 -7.74
C SER A 54 -9.28 1.53 -7.77
N LEU A 55 -10.30 1.05 -8.50
CA LEU A 55 -10.58 -0.38 -8.69
C LEU A 55 -9.38 -1.15 -9.28
N LYS A 56 -8.71 -0.58 -10.29
CA LYS A 56 -7.52 -1.18 -10.91
C LYS A 56 -6.39 -1.38 -9.87
N ARG A 57 -6.16 -0.38 -9.03
CA ARG A 57 -5.13 -0.42 -7.98
C ARG A 57 -5.51 -1.35 -6.83
N ALA A 58 -6.79 -1.39 -6.45
CA ALA A 58 -7.31 -2.35 -5.48
C ALA A 58 -7.12 -3.81 -5.94
N LYS A 59 -7.41 -4.12 -7.20
CA LYS A 59 -7.11 -5.45 -7.79
C LYS A 59 -5.62 -5.77 -7.75
N SER A 60 -4.76 -4.80 -8.09
CA SER A 60 -3.30 -4.97 -7.98
C SER A 60 -2.86 -5.19 -6.53
N ALA A 61 -3.45 -4.47 -5.56
CA ALA A 61 -3.15 -4.64 -4.14
C ALA A 61 -3.49 -6.05 -3.64
N LEU A 62 -4.60 -6.64 -4.09
CA LEU A 62 -4.95 -8.03 -3.77
C LEU A 62 -3.92 -9.02 -4.34
N LYS A 63 -3.49 -8.82 -5.59
CA LYS A 63 -2.45 -9.67 -6.22
C LYS A 63 -1.13 -9.61 -5.47
N LEU A 64 -0.70 -8.40 -5.10
CA LEU A 64 0.58 -8.15 -4.42
C LEU A 64 0.55 -8.38 -2.91
N ALA A 65 -0.62 -8.66 -2.32
CA ALA A 65 -0.80 -8.72 -0.87
C ALA A 65 0.14 -9.73 -0.18
N HIS A 66 0.52 -10.81 -0.87
CA HIS A 66 1.43 -11.84 -0.36
C HIS A 66 2.83 -11.30 -0.01
N ASN A 67 3.22 -10.16 -0.57
CA ASN A 67 4.51 -9.53 -0.27
C ASN A 67 4.52 -8.79 1.07
N ALA A 68 3.36 -8.56 1.68
CA ALA A 68 3.26 -7.89 2.96
C ALA A 68 3.30 -8.89 4.12
N PRO A 69 3.75 -8.49 5.32
CA PRO A 69 3.80 -9.38 6.48
C PRO A 69 2.44 -9.99 6.85
N ARG A 70 1.36 -9.23 6.65
CA ARG A 70 -0.02 -9.65 6.96
C ARG A 70 -0.91 -9.49 5.73
N PRO A 71 -0.88 -10.42 4.76
CA PRO A 71 -1.65 -10.32 3.52
C PRO A 71 -3.16 -10.19 3.76
N ALA A 72 -3.68 -10.85 4.80
CA ALA A 72 -5.09 -10.79 5.18
C ALA A 72 -5.57 -9.37 5.49
N GLY A 73 -4.74 -8.55 6.13
CA GLY A 73 -5.08 -7.17 6.48
C GLY A 73 -5.20 -6.26 5.24
N ILE A 74 -4.36 -6.48 4.22
CA ILE A 74 -4.48 -5.78 2.93
C ILE A 74 -5.78 -6.19 2.24
N ARG A 75 -6.07 -7.49 2.20
CA ARG A 75 -7.30 -8.01 1.59
C ARG A 75 -8.54 -7.42 2.27
N ALA A 76 -8.57 -7.41 3.60
CA ALA A 76 -9.66 -6.83 4.38
C ALA A 76 -9.84 -5.33 4.10
N ALA A 77 -8.75 -4.55 4.09
CA ALA A 77 -8.81 -3.13 3.78
C ALA A 77 -9.31 -2.85 2.35
N VAL A 78 -8.87 -3.66 1.37
CA VAL A 78 -9.37 -3.58 -0.01
C VAL A 78 -10.86 -3.92 -0.05
N TYR A 79 -11.29 -5.01 0.56
CA TYR A 79 -12.70 -5.44 0.54
C TYR A 79 -13.63 -4.51 1.30
N ARG A 80 -13.15 -3.83 2.34
CA ARG A 80 -13.91 -2.79 3.03
C ARG A 80 -14.20 -1.60 2.11
N LYS A 81 -13.22 -1.23 1.27
CA LYS A 81 -13.38 -0.12 0.32
C LYS A 81 -14.08 -0.53 -0.98
N TYR A 82 -13.87 -1.76 -1.43
CA TYR A 82 -14.46 -2.33 -2.64
C TYR A 82 -15.09 -3.70 -2.31
N PRO A 83 -16.29 -3.72 -1.71
CA PRO A 83 -16.97 -4.96 -1.34
C PRO A 83 -17.22 -5.89 -2.53
N SER A 84 -17.43 -5.33 -3.73
CA SER A 84 -17.62 -6.07 -4.98
C SER A 84 -16.42 -6.92 -5.41
N LEU A 85 -15.23 -6.69 -4.84
CA LEU A 85 -14.05 -7.53 -5.08
C LEU A 85 -13.97 -8.76 -4.18
N LYS A 86 -14.87 -8.90 -3.19
CA LYS A 86 -14.90 -10.09 -2.33
C LYS A 86 -15.19 -11.34 -3.19
N PRO A 87 -14.40 -12.41 -3.03
CA PRO A 87 -14.69 -13.66 -3.73
C PRO A 87 -16.04 -14.21 -3.24
N SER A 88 -16.92 -14.55 -4.17
CA SER A 88 -18.16 -15.26 -3.86
C SER A 88 -17.85 -16.66 -3.33
N ALA A 89 -18.71 -17.18 -2.45
CA ALA A 89 -18.54 -18.51 -1.84
C ALA A 89 -18.33 -19.62 -2.88
N LYS A 90 -18.94 -19.50 -4.07
CA LYS A 90 -18.77 -20.43 -5.21
C LYS A 90 -17.31 -20.54 -5.71
N LYS A 91 -16.50 -19.48 -5.66
CA LYS A 91 -15.10 -19.50 -6.12
C LYS A 91 -14.12 -20.14 -5.13
N ARG A 92 -14.49 -20.25 -3.84
CA ARG A 92 -13.61 -20.80 -2.79
C ARG A 92 -13.44 -22.33 -2.87
N LYS A 93 -14.39 -23.05 -3.49
CA LYS A 93 -14.38 -24.52 -3.61
C LYS A 93 -13.55 -25.07 -4.79
N LYS A 94 -12.98 -24.22 -5.64
CA LYS A 94 -12.41 -24.64 -6.93
C LYS A 94 -10.87 -24.66 -6.96
N LYS A 95 -10.21 -24.83 -5.81
CA LYS A 95 -8.75 -24.77 -5.73
C LYS A 95 -8.20 -25.92 -4.92
#